data_AF-A0A815FHW9-F1
#
_entry.id   AF-A0A815FHW9-F1
#
_cell.length_a   1.000
_cell.length_b   1.000
_cell.length_c   1.000
_cell.angle_alpha   90.00
_cell.angle_beta   90.00
_cell.angle_gamma   90.00
#
_symmetry.space_group_name_H-M   'P 1'
#
loop_
_entity.id
_entity.type
_entity.pdbx_description
1 polymer ?
#
loop_
_entity_poly.entity_id
_entity_poly.type
_entity_poly.pdbx_seq_one_letter_code
_entity_poly.pdbx_strand_id
1 'polypeptide(L)'
;MRAKNNVFIIGATTRRFIIDSAILQPGRLDRLIYIQLPDDKSRMAILKALLTELPVAENSLLSLLANKTKDFSGTVLTKICQRAYKLATRESIKEKKKRIGQTTMDFDEPATVLEIRPNHFEEAINYIQRLENERDIPK
;
A
#
# COMPACT_ATOMS: atom_id res chain seq x y z
N MET A 1 -36.75 2.64 -30.69
CA MET A 1 -35.86 3.40 -29.78
C MET A 1 -34.64 2.53 -29.45
N ARG A 2 -33.45 2.83 -29.99
CA ARG A 2 -32.21 2.14 -29.57
C ARG A 2 -31.78 2.76 -28.24
N ALA A 3 -31.68 1.95 -27.19
CA ALA A 3 -31.13 2.38 -25.91
C ALA A 3 -29.70 2.93 -26.15
N LYS A 4 -29.46 4.18 -25.73
CA LYS A 4 -28.09 4.71 -25.66
C LYS A 4 -27.41 3.95 -24.52
N ASN A 5 -26.56 2.99 -24.87
CA ASN A 5 -25.75 2.26 -23.90
C ASN A 5 -24.70 3.25 -23.36
N ASN A 6 -24.93 3.76 -22.15
CA ASN A 6 -23.99 4.61 -21.42
C ASN A 6 -22.83 3.75 -20.89
N VAL A 7 -21.96 3.27 -21.78
CA VAL A 7 -20.80 2.43 -21.44
C VAL A 7 -19.55 3.29 -21.53
N PHE A 8 -18.76 3.27 -20.45
CA PHE A 8 -17.44 3.90 -20.39
C PHE A 8 -16.38 2.81 -20.33
N ILE A 9 -15.37 2.90 -21.20
CA ILE A 9 -14.30 1.90 -21.32
C ILE A 9 -13.01 2.51 -20.77
N ILE A 10 -12.37 1.81 -19.84
CA ILE A 10 -11.08 2.21 -19.25
C ILE A 10 -10.08 1.08 -19.47
N GLY A 11 -8.91 1.41 -20.02
CA GLY A 11 -7.76 0.52 -20.11
C GLY A 11 -6.58 1.03 -19.30
N ALA A 12 -5.78 0.13 -18.74
CA ALA A 12 -4.55 0.46 -18.01
C ALA A 12 -3.39 -0.36 -18.56
N THR A 13 -2.22 0.27 -18.75
CA THR A 13 -0.99 -0.41 -19.17
C THR A 13 0.24 0.23 -18.53
N THR A 14 1.22 -0.61 -18.20
CA THR A 14 2.55 -0.17 -17.75
C THR A 14 3.50 0.09 -18.91
N ARG A 15 3.15 -0.36 -20.13
CA ARG A 15 4.00 -0.27 -21.33
C ARG A 15 3.36 0.65 -22.38
N ARG A 16 3.48 1.96 -22.17
CA ARG A 16 2.85 2.97 -23.06
C ARG A 16 3.34 2.92 -24.51
N PHE A 17 4.56 2.47 -24.75
CA PHE A 17 5.19 2.48 -26.07
C PHE A 17 4.79 1.32 -26.97
N ILE A 18 4.12 0.30 -26.44
CA ILE A 18 3.72 -0.91 -27.18
C ILE A 18 2.24 -0.84 -27.60
N ILE A 19 1.53 0.24 -27.24
CA ILE A 19 0.13 0.41 -27.60
C ILE A 19 0.05 0.75 -29.09
N ASP A 20 -0.78 0.00 -29.82
CA ASP A 20 -1.09 0.29 -31.22
C ASP A 20 -1.80 1.65 -31.34
N SER A 21 -1.29 2.52 -32.21
CA SER A 21 -1.86 3.84 -32.49
C SER A 21 -3.29 3.75 -33.02
N ALA A 22 -3.68 2.62 -33.64
CA ALA A 22 -5.04 2.38 -34.11
C ALA A 22 -6.07 2.41 -32.96
N ILE A 23 -5.71 2.04 -31.73
CA ILE A 23 -6.64 2.05 -30.58
C ILE A 23 -6.84 3.47 -30.02
N LEU A 24 -5.87 4.36 -30.24
CA LEU A 24 -5.89 5.74 -29.75
C LEU A 24 -6.65 6.71 -30.68
N GLN A 25 -7.17 6.20 -31.79
CA GLN A 25 -7.92 7.03 -32.74
C GLN A 25 -9.28 7.47 -32.20
N PRO A 26 -9.80 8.63 -32.65
CA PRO A 26 -11.12 9.11 -32.27
C PRO A 26 -12.20 8.04 -32.51
N GLY A 27 -13.07 7.82 -31.52
CA GLY A 27 -14.12 6.79 -31.54
C GLY A 27 -13.73 5.44 -30.90
N ARG A 28 -12.49 5.33 -30.38
CA ARG A 28 -12.02 4.19 -29.56
C ARG A 28 -11.57 4.67 -28.17
N LEU A 29 -10.28 4.54 -27.84
CA LEU A 29 -9.69 5.10 -26.60
C LEU A 29 -9.03 6.44 -26.92
N ASP A 30 -9.86 7.47 -26.95
CA ASP A 30 -9.50 8.83 -27.35
C ASP A 30 -8.70 9.62 -26.29
N ARG A 31 -8.75 9.20 -25.02
CA ARG A 31 -8.06 9.86 -23.91
C ARG A 31 -6.95 8.98 -23.32
N LEU A 32 -5.72 9.47 -23.39
CA LEU A 32 -4.58 8.91 -22.67
C LEU A 32 -4.29 9.76 -21.42
N ILE A 33 -4.37 9.14 -20.25
CA ILE A 33 -4.03 9.78 -18.97
C ILE A 33 -2.75 9.15 -18.44
N TYR A 34 -1.74 9.98 -18.16
CA TYR A 34 -0.49 9.53 -17.58
C TYR A 34 -0.54 9.63 -16.06
N ILE A 35 -0.29 8.50 -15.38
CA ILE A 35 -0.24 8.42 -13.92
C ILE A 35 1.22 8.43 -13.50
N GLN A 36 1.63 9.51 -12.85
CA GLN A 36 3.00 9.69 -12.34
C GLN A 36 3.17 9.09 -10.95
N LEU A 37 4.43 8.94 -10.53
CA LEU A 37 4.76 8.67 -9.14
C LEU A 37 4.23 9.81 -8.24
N PRO A 38 3.84 9.51 -7.00
CA PRO A 38 3.24 10.50 -6.12
C PRO A 38 4.26 11.55 -5.65
N ASP A 39 3.93 12.82 -5.87
CA ASP A 39 4.61 13.97 -5.26
C ASP A 39 4.48 13.96 -3.72
N ASP A 40 5.25 14.80 -3.04
CA ASP A 40 5.26 14.87 -1.56
C ASP A 40 3.86 15.06 -0.97
N LYS A 41 3.05 15.95 -1.55
CA LYS A 41 1.65 16.18 -1.12
C LYS A 41 0.77 14.95 -1.34
N SER A 42 0.91 14.30 -2.49
CA SER A 42 0.17 13.09 -2.84
C SER A 42 0.56 11.91 -1.95
N ARG A 43 1.84 11.75 -1.62
CA ARG A 43 2.31 10.73 -0.66
C ARG A 43 1.72 10.95 0.73
N MET A 44 1.73 12.18 1.22
CA MET A 44 1.09 12.50 2.52
C MET A 44 -0.40 12.17 2.49
N ALA A 45 -1.11 12.47 1.40
CA ALA A 45 -2.53 12.15 1.27
C ALA A 45 -2.77 10.63 1.26
N ILE A 46 -1.97 9.86 0.52
CA ILE A 46 -2.03 8.39 0.50
C ILE A 46 -1.75 7.82 1.88
N LEU A 47 -0.66 8.24 2.53
CA LEU A 47 -0.31 7.78 3.87
C LEU A 47 -1.39 8.15 4.88
N LYS A 48 -1.99 9.34 4.79
CA LYS A 48 -3.10 9.74 5.65
C LYS A 48 -4.31 8.81 5.48
N ALA A 49 -4.69 8.49 4.25
CA ALA A 49 -5.79 7.57 3.96
C ALA A 49 -5.50 6.13 4.46
N LEU A 50 -4.25 5.67 4.33
CA LEU A 50 -3.85 4.35 4.82
C LEU A 50 -3.81 4.29 6.35
N LEU A 51 -3.36 5.37 7.01
CA LEU A 51 -3.25 5.42 8.47
C LEU A 51 -4.60 5.68 9.14
N THR A 52 -5.59 6.30 8.47
CA THR A 52 -6.95 6.46 9.04
C THR A 52 -7.64 5.13 9.32
N GLU A 53 -7.29 4.06 8.59
CA GLU A 53 -7.83 2.72 8.82
C GLU A 53 -7.04 1.92 9.88
N LEU A 54 -5.92 2.46 10.38
CA LEU A 54 -4.99 1.74 11.24
C LEU A 54 -4.91 2.39 12.64
N PRO A 55 -4.82 1.60 13.72
CA PRO A 55 -4.58 2.14 15.06
C PRO A 55 -3.10 2.51 15.21
N VAL A 56 -2.77 3.79 14.97
CA VAL A 56 -1.39 4.29 14.99
C VAL A 56 -1.14 5.10 16.26
N ALA A 57 -0.01 4.85 16.93
CA ALA A 57 0.29 5.45 18.24
C ALA A 57 0.62 6.95 18.19
N GLU A 58 1.10 7.46 17.04
CA GLU A 58 1.72 8.79 16.98
C GLU A 58 1.32 9.57 15.72
N ASN A 59 0.87 10.81 15.90
CA ASN A 59 0.55 11.73 14.81
C ASN A 59 1.81 12.22 14.06
N SER A 60 2.98 12.16 14.70
CA SER A 60 4.30 12.52 14.13
C SER A 60 4.81 11.51 13.08
N LEU A 61 4.21 10.33 12.99
CA LEU A 61 4.64 9.28 12.07
C LEU A 61 4.45 9.64 10.60
N LEU A 62 3.43 10.44 10.28
CA LEU A 62 3.12 10.81 8.90
C LEU A 62 4.27 11.56 8.22
N SER A 63 4.86 12.55 8.91
CA SER A 63 5.95 13.36 8.37
C SER A 63 7.25 12.56 8.26
N LEU A 64 7.55 11.73 9.26
CA LEU A 64 8.70 10.83 9.23
C LEU A 64 8.63 9.83 8.06
N LEU A 65 7.46 9.22 7.86
CA LEU A 65 7.23 8.28 6.75
C LEU A 65 7.33 8.98 5.40
N ALA A 66 6.71 10.15 5.25
CA ALA A 66 6.73 10.90 3.99
C ALA A 66 8.15 11.29 3.56
N ASN A 67 9.03 11.57 4.52
CA ASN A 67 10.45 11.87 4.28
C ASN A 67 11.28 10.61 3.95
N LYS A 68 11.05 9.50 4.65
CA LYS A 68 11.78 8.24 4.43
C LYS A 68 11.36 7.46 3.17
N THR A 69 10.19 7.76 2.61
CA THR A 69 9.59 7.05 1.46
C THR A 69 9.60 7.87 0.17
N LYS A 70 10.64 8.69 -0.02
CA LYS A 70 10.82 9.45 -1.26
C LYS A 70 10.90 8.48 -2.45
N ASP A 71 10.25 8.85 -3.55
CA ASP A 71 10.19 8.10 -4.83
C ASP A 71 9.45 6.74 -4.78
N PHE A 72 8.78 6.43 -3.66
CA PHE A 72 8.00 5.20 -3.57
C PHE A 72 6.66 5.31 -4.29
N SER A 73 6.31 4.26 -5.05
CA SER A 73 4.97 4.11 -5.62
C SER A 73 3.93 3.89 -4.51
N GLY A 74 2.69 4.32 -4.75
CA GLY A 74 1.58 4.11 -3.79
C GLY A 74 1.38 2.64 -3.39
N THR A 75 1.74 1.70 -4.28
CA THR A 75 1.70 0.26 -3.96
C THR A 75 2.74 -0.13 -2.90
N VAL A 76 3.91 0.51 -2.90
CA VAL A 76 4.99 0.29 -1.94
C VAL A 76 4.60 0.85 -0.58
N LEU A 77 4.04 2.06 -0.55
CA LEU A 77 3.51 2.68 0.66
C LEU A 77 2.46 1.78 1.33
N THR A 78 1.54 1.23 0.54
CA THR A 78 0.52 0.29 1.02
C THR A 78 1.14 -0.98 1.62
N LYS A 79 2.16 -1.54 0.97
CA LYS A 79 2.86 -2.73 1.47
C LYS A 79 3.58 -2.46 2.79
N ILE A 80 4.18 -1.27 2.96
CA ILE A 80 4.82 -0.86 4.22
C ILE A 80 3.78 -0.84 5.35
N CYS A 81 2.64 -0.18 5.15
CA CYS A 81 1.57 -0.11 6.13
C CYS A 81 1.02 -1.50 6.50
N GLN A 82 0.74 -2.34 5.50
CA GLN A 82 0.26 -3.72 5.72
C GLN A 82 1.28 -4.57 6.48
N ARG A 83 2.58 -4.40 6.19
CA ARG A 83 3.64 -5.13 6.89
C ARG A 83 3.78 -4.67 8.33
N ALA A 84 3.78 -3.36 8.58
CA ALA A 84 3.83 -2.79 9.92
C ALA A 84 2.64 -3.27 10.77
N TYR A 85 1.43 -3.29 10.19
CA TYR A 85 0.25 -3.85 10.84
C TYR A 85 0.44 -5.33 11.20
N LYS A 86 0.90 -6.17 10.26
CA LYS A 86 1.17 -7.59 10.53
C LYS A 86 2.22 -7.81 11.63
N LEU A 87 3.24 -6.95 11.71
CA LEU A 87 4.25 -7.01 12.78
C LEU A 87 3.63 -6.72 14.14
N ALA A 88 2.83 -5.65 14.24
CA ALA A 88 2.12 -5.29 15.46
C ALA A 88 1.14 -6.39 15.91
N THR A 89 0.38 -6.99 14.97
CA THR A 89 -0.51 -8.12 15.28
C THR A 89 0.26 -9.32 15.80
N ARG A 90 1.41 -9.65 15.19
CA ARG A 90 2.26 -10.78 15.64
C ARG A 90 2.82 -10.56 17.03
N GLU A 91 3.20 -9.33 17.37
CA GLU A 91 3.65 -8.98 18.72
C GLU A 91 2.52 -9.13 19.75
N SER A 92 1.33 -8.58 19.46
CA SER A 92 0.13 -8.73 20.31
C SER A 92 -0.22 -10.19 20.59
N ILE A 93 -0.20 -11.04 19.55
CA ILE A 93 -0.45 -12.49 19.70
C ILE A 93 0.61 -13.15 20.58
N LYS A 94 1.89 -12.79 20.43
CA LYS A 94 2.97 -13.34 21.26
C LYS A 94 2.82 -12.94 22.72
N GLU A 95 2.47 -11.69 23.00
CA GLU A 95 2.23 -11.22 24.37
C GLU A 95 1.02 -11.92 25.00
N LYS A 96 -0.09 -12.06 24.27
CA LYS A 96 -1.27 -12.82 24.73
C LYS A 96 -0.91 -14.27 25.03
N LYS A 97 -0.17 -14.95 24.15
CA LYS A 97 0.31 -16.33 24.37
C LYS A 97 1.21 -16.45 25.60
N LYS A 98 2.06 -15.46 25.87
CA LYS A 98 2.93 -15.43 27.05
C LYS A 98 2.14 -15.25 28.35
N ARG A 99 1.07 -14.44 28.32
CA ARG A 99 0.20 -14.18 29.48
C ARG A 99 -0.76 -15.34 29.78
N ILE A 100 -1.30 -15.97 28.75
CA ILE A 100 -2.36 -16.99 28.88
C ILE A 100 -1.78 -18.38 29.16
N GLY A 101 -0.47 -18.60 28.98
CA GLY A 101 0.18 -19.87 29.35
C GLY A 101 -0.41 -21.06 28.59
N GLN A 102 0.05 -21.28 27.35
CA GLN A 102 -0.11 -22.53 26.58
C GLN A 102 -1.39 -23.35 26.88
N THR A 103 -2.58 -22.77 26.82
CA THR A 103 -3.81 -23.58 26.88
C THR A 103 -4.80 -23.11 25.83
N THR A 104 -5.06 -24.06 24.93
CA THR A 104 -6.19 -24.21 24.00
C THR A 104 -6.40 -23.16 22.91
N MET A 105 -6.53 -23.71 21.70
CA MET A 105 -6.83 -23.03 20.47
C MET A 105 -8.30 -22.62 20.46
N ASP A 106 -8.59 -21.35 20.74
CA ASP A 106 -9.80 -20.68 20.26
C ASP A 106 -9.34 -19.36 19.64
N PHE A 107 -9.18 -19.38 18.32
CA PHE A 107 -8.57 -18.31 17.53
C PHE A 107 -9.65 -17.49 16.78
N ASP A 108 -10.79 -17.23 17.42
CA ASP A 108 -11.90 -16.46 16.82
C ASP A 108 -12.16 -15.10 17.49
N GLU A 109 -11.41 -14.72 18.54
CA GLU A 109 -11.42 -13.33 18.98
C GLU A 109 -10.55 -12.48 18.05
N PRO A 110 -11.07 -11.38 17.46
CA PRO A 110 -10.23 -10.43 16.76
C PRO A 110 -9.21 -9.92 17.76
N ALA A 111 -7.93 -10.26 17.53
CA ALA A 111 -6.85 -9.79 18.37
C ALA A 111 -6.95 -8.27 18.46
N THR A 112 -7.28 -7.75 19.65
CA THR A 112 -7.20 -6.32 19.97
C THR A 112 -5.86 -5.81 19.48
N VAL A 113 -5.89 -5.07 18.38
CA VAL A 113 -4.70 -4.64 17.67
C VAL A 113 -4.01 -3.63 18.57
N LEU A 114 -2.81 -3.98 19.03
CA LEU A 114 -1.90 -3.05 19.68
C LEU A 114 -1.56 -1.92 18.71
N GLU A 115 -1.48 -0.70 19.22
CA GLU A 115 -1.12 0.46 18.43
C GLU A 115 0.19 0.23 17.67
N ILE A 116 0.20 0.60 16.39
CA ILE A 116 1.38 0.44 15.55
C ILE A 116 2.42 1.47 15.97
N ARG A 117 3.54 0.99 16.51
CA ARG A 117 4.71 1.79 16.91
C ARG A 117 5.61 2.16 15.73
N PRO A 118 6.41 3.24 15.85
CA PRO A 118 7.41 3.64 14.85
C PRO A 118 8.37 2.52 14.45
N ASN A 119 8.81 1.69 15.41
CA ASN A 119 9.77 0.60 15.17
C ASN A 119 9.25 -0.42 14.13
N HIS A 120 7.94 -0.69 14.09
CA HIS A 120 7.35 -1.60 13.11
C HIS A 120 7.44 -1.05 11.69
N PHE A 121 7.33 0.26 11.53
CA PHE A 121 7.47 0.91 10.23
C PHE A 121 8.92 0.90 9.75
N GLU A 122 9.90 1.10 10.65
CA GLU A 122 11.31 1.05 10.27
C GLU A 122 11.72 -0.35 9.80
N GLU A 123 11.29 -1.40 10.51
CA GLU A 123 11.52 -2.78 10.08
C GLU A 123 10.83 -3.06 8.74
N ALA A 124 9.60 -2.59 8.56
CA ALA A 124 8.85 -2.75 7.32
C ALA A 124 9.52 -2.07 6.12
N ILE A 125 10.04 -0.85 6.30
CA ILE A 125 10.75 -0.09 5.25
C ILE A 125 12.02 -0.84 4.85
N ASN A 126 12.86 -1.23 5.82
CA ASN A 126 14.10 -1.94 5.55
C ASN A 126 13.87 -3.26 4.81
N TYR A 127 12.83 -3.99 5.19
CA TYR A 127 12.47 -5.25 4.55
C TYR A 127 12.05 -5.03 3.09
N ILE A 128 11.22 -4.02 2.82
CA ILE A 128 10.71 -3.76 1.46
C ILE A 128 11.81 -3.18 0.56
N GLN A 129 12.66 -2.30 1.06
CA GLN A 129 13.82 -1.78 0.30
C GLN A 129 14.73 -2.92 -0.16
N ARG A 130 15.00 -3.91 0.69
CA ARG A 130 15.77 -5.11 0.30
C ARG A 130 15.09 -5.88 -0.82
N LEU A 131 13.78 -6.12 -0.70
CA LEU A 131 13.01 -6.83 -1.71
C LEU A 131 12.95 -6.10 -3.06
N GLU A 132 12.94 -4.77 -3.06
CA GLU A 132 12.95 -3.99 -4.30
C GLU A 132 14.33 -4.01 -4.95
N ASN A 133 15.40 -3.84 -4.17
CA ASN A 133 16.77 -3.96 -4.67
C ASN A 133 17.06 -5.36 -5.26
N GLU A 134 16.48 -6.43 -4.68
CA GLU A 134 16.62 -7.79 -5.21
C GLU A 134 15.87 -8.02 -6.53
N ARG A 135 14.81 -7.25 -6.81
CA ARG A 135 14.04 -7.35 -8.07
C ARG A 135 14.69 -6.61 -9.23
N ASP A 136 15.49 -5.60 -8.93
CA ASP A 136 16.22 -4.83 -9.93
C ASP A 136 17.50 -5.53 -10.42
N ILE A 137 17.80 -6.74 -9.94
CA ILE A 137 18.85 -7.58 -10.51
C ILE A 137 18.37 -8.10 -11.87
N PRO A 138 18.96 -7.67 -13.00
CA PRO A 138 18.59 -8.23 -14.30
C PRO A 138 18.93 -9.72 -14.31
N LYS A 139 17.94 -10.55 -14.63
CA LYS A 139 18.15 -11.95 -15.03
C LYS A 139 18.74 -12.01 -16.43
#